data_AF-A0A2K2VSA9-F1
#
_entry.id   AF-A0A2K2VSA9-F1
#
_cell.length_a   1.000
_cell.length_b   1.000
_cell.length_c   1.000
_cell.angle_alpha   90.00
_cell.angle_beta   90.00
_cell.angle_gamma   90.00
#
_symmetry.space_group_name_H-M   'P 1'
#
loop_
_entity.id
_entity.type
_entity.pdbx_description
1 polymer ?
#
loop_
_entity_poly.entity_id
_entity_poly.type
_entity_poly.pdbx_seq_one_letter_code
_entity_poly.pdbx_strand_id
1 'polypeptide(L)'
;MAPNLTHRWAFIMKTTSEVVNEVGIPRQKLYYLEQKAFVKPETERRGEKTFRFYPDREVEKIRAIWKYLRQGFRYRAAYERALEELKQPRLL
;
A
#
# COMPACT_ATOMS: atom_id res chain seq x y z
N MET A 1 -11.87 14.19 -32.04
CA MET A 1 -10.79 14.40 -31.04
C MET A 1 -11.11 13.51 -29.85
N ALA A 2 -10.39 12.40 -29.69
CA ALA A 2 -10.69 11.41 -28.65
C ALA A 2 -10.33 11.98 -27.26
N PRO A 3 -11.15 11.74 -26.22
CA PRO A 3 -10.76 12.12 -24.86
C PRO A 3 -9.54 11.28 -24.44
N ASN A 4 -8.47 11.97 -24.02
CA ASN A 4 -7.28 11.36 -23.43
C ASN A 4 -7.68 10.49 -22.23
N LEU A 5 -7.78 9.18 -22.45
CA LEU A 5 -8.11 8.17 -21.45
C LEU A 5 -6.96 7.89 -20.47
N THR A 6 -5.95 8.75 -20.36
CA THR A 6 -4.75 8.53 -19.56
C THR A 6 -4.90 8.77 -18.05
N HIS A 7 -6.04 9.31 -17.58
CA HIS A 7 -6.19 9.71 -16.16
C HIS A 7 -7.09 8.80 -15.30
N ARG A 8 -7.81 7.83 -15.87
CA ARG A 8 -8.76 7.01 -15.08
C ARG A 8 -8.08 5.98 -14.17
N TRP A 9 -6.92 5.44 -14.55
CA TRP A 9 -6.19 4.46 -13.74
C TRP A 9 -5.39 5.10 -12.60
N ALA A 10 -4.94 6.35 -12.77
CA ALA A 10 -4.20 7.09 -11.74
C ALA A 10 -5.03 7.35 -10.48
N PHE A 11 -6.37 7.36 -10.58
CA PHE A 11 -7.25 7.61 -9.44
C PHE A 11 -7.38 6.40 -8.48
N ILE A 12 -7.01 5.19 -8.93
CA ILE A 12 -7.14 3.94 -8.15
C ILE A 12 -5.81 3.55 -7.47
N MET A 13 -4.70 4.21 -7.87
CA MET A 13 -3.38 3.88 -7.34
C MET A 13 -2.71 5.09 -6.71
N LYS A 14 -2.22 4.90 -5.49
CA LYS A 14 -1.56 5.96 -4.72
C LYS A 14 -0.06 5.92 -4.94
N THR A 15 0.61 7.07 -4.93
CA THR A 15 2.07 7.15 -4.87
C THR A 15 2.58 6.86 -3.45
N THR A 16 3.90 6.65 -3.30
CA THR A 16 4.54 6.50 -1.98
C THR A 16 4.21 7.68 -1.04
N SER A 17 4.18 8.91 -1.56
CA SER A 17 3.89 10.10 -0.73
C SER A 17 2.44 10.11 -0.25
N GLU A 18 1.48 9.76 -1.12
CA GLU A 18 0.07 9.66 -0.75
C GLU A 18 -0.16 8.57 0.29
N VAL A 19 0.45 7.39 0.13
CA VAL A 19 0.38 6.30 1.12
C VAL A 19 0.92 6.73 2.48
N VAL A 20 2.08 7.38 2.50
CA VAL A 20 2.70 7.86 3.75
C VAL A 20 1.80 8.88 4.45
N ASN A 21 1.23 9.82 3.70
CA ASN A 21 0.33 10.85 4.25
C ASN A 21 -0.99 10.26 4.75
N GLU A 22 -1.61 9.36 3.98
CA GLU A 22 -2.92 8.80 4.30
C GLU A 22 -2.85 7.78 5.44
N VAL A 23 -1.86 6.88 5.42
CA VAL A 23 -1.73 5.83 6.43
C VAL A 23 -0.99 6.32 7.69
N GLY A 24 -0.19 7.38 7.56
CA GLY A 24 0.68 7.86 8.64
C GLY A 24 1.82 6.88 8.97
N ILE A 25 2.18 6.00 8.04
CA ILE A 25 3.32 5.09 8.18
C ILE A 25 4.61 5.82 7.80
N PRO A 26 5.69 5.73 8.60
CA PRO A 26 6.99 6.27 8.20
C PRO A 26 7.48 5.64 6.90
N ARG A 27 8.01 6.45 5.98
CA ARG A 27 8.49 6.00 4.65
C ARG A 27 9.47 4.82 4.74
N GLN A 28 10.38 4.84 5.71
CA GLN A 28 11.33 3.74 5.93
C GLN A 28 10.62 2.42 6.26
N LYS A 29 9.53 2.45 7.05
CA LYS A 29 8.74 1.25 7.35
C LYS A 29 7.99 0.75 6.13
N LEU A 30 7.42 1.65 5.32
CA LEU A 30 6.78 1.27 4.05
C LEU A 30 7.76 0.54 3.12
N TYR A 31 8.97 1.07 2.93
CA TYR A 31 10.01 0.39 2.14
C TYR A 31 10.45 -0.94 2.73
N TYR A 32 10.47 -1.08 4.05
CA TYR A 32 10.73 -2.37 4.69
C TYR A 32 9.63 -3.40 4.38
N LEU A 33 8.36 -2.97 4.35
CA LEU A 33 7.24 -3.85 3.95
C LEU A 33 7.38 -4.33 2.51
N GLU A 34 7.82 -3.47 1.59
CA GLU A 34 8.11 -3.81 0.20
C GLU A 34 9.27 -4.80 0.09
N GLN A 35 10.39 -4.50 0.76
CA GLN A 35 11.59 -5.35 0.74
C GLN A 35 11.31 -6.77 1.25
N LYS A 36 10.40 -6.90 2.22
CA LYS A 36 9.96 -8.20 2.77
C LYS A 36 8.77 -8.81 2.04
N ALA A 37 8.34 -8.23 0.92
CA ALA A 37 7.22 -8.67 0.10
C ALA A 37 5.88 -8.79 0.86
N PHE A 38 5.72 -8.10 2.00
CA PHE A 38 4.44 -7.98 2.68
C PHE A 38 3.47 -7.09 1.89
N VAL A 39 4.03 -6.15 1.13
CA VAL A 39 3.30 -5.22 0.27
C VAL A 39 3.99 -5.19 -1.09
N LYS A 40 3.20 -5.11 -2.16
CA LYS A 40 3.70 -5.15 -3.54
C LYS A 40 3.16 -3.95 -4.32
N PRO A 41 3.97 -2.88 -4.53
CA PRO A 41 3.59 -1.81 -5.42
C PRO A 41 3.63 -2.30 -6.88
N GLU A 42 2.84 -1.66 -7.72
CA GLU A 42 2.97 -1.70 -9.17
C GLU A 42 4.05 -0.67 -9.57
N THR A 43 4.98 -1.07 -10.44
CA THR A 43 6.08 -0.20 -10.88
C THR A 43 5.90 0.17 -12.34
N GLU A 44 5.91 1.46 -12.61
CA GLU A 44 5.85 1.99 -13.97
C GLU A 44 7.16 2.72 -14.29
N ARG A 45 7.83 2.33 -15.38
CA ARG A 45 9.03 3.02 -15.87
C ARG A 45 8.63 4.10 -16.87
N ARG A 46 8.97 5.36 -16.58
CA ARG A 46 8.79 6.49 -17.50
C ARG A 46 10.16 7.09 -17.80
N GLY A 47 10.71 6.72 -18.96
CA GLY A 47 12.09 7.03 -19.36
C GLY A 47 13.10 6.40 -18.40
N GLU A 48 13.87 7.24 -17.72
CA GLU A 48 14.88 6.83 -16.73
C GLU A 48 14.33 6.70 -15.30
N LYS A 49 13.10 7.15 -15.05
CA LYS A 49 12.50 7.15 -13.72
C LYS A 49 11.56 5.98 -13.52
N THR A 50 11.68 5.32 -12.36
CA THR A 50 10.74 4.28 -11.91
C THR A 50 9.80 4.86 -10.87
N PHE A 51 8.51 4.80 -11.15
CA PHE A 51 7.44 5.24 -10.26
C PHE A 51 6.82 4.03 -9.54
N ARG A 52 6.41 4.24 -8.29
CA ARG A 52 5.71 3.25 -7.47
C ARG A 52 4.28 3.68 -7.24
N PHE A 53 3.37 2.78 -7.55
CA PHE A 53 1.93 2.96 -7.42
C PHE A 53 1.36 1.82 -6.57
N TYR A 54 0.58 2.16 -5.55
CA TYR A 54 -0.01 1.20 -4.62
C TYR A 54 -1.50 1.17 -4.91
N PRO A 55 -2.05 0.06 -5.44
CA PRO A 55 -3.48 -0.07 -5.62
C PRO A 55 -4.18 -0.10 -4.25
N ASP A 56 -5.46 0.28 -4.19
CA ASP A 56 -6.21 0.38 -2.94
C ASP A 56 -6.11 -0.87 -2.05
N ARG A 57 -6.16 -2.08 -2.63
CA ARG A 57 -5.96 -3.35 -1.90
C ARG A 57 -4.64 -3.40 -1.12
N GLU A 58 -3.57 -2.83 -1.66
CA GLU A 58 -2.28 -2.76 -1.00
C GLU A 58 -2.26 -1.65 0.05
N VAL A 59 -2.94 -0.52 -0.21
CA VAL A 59 -3.08 0.58 0.76
C VAL A 59 -3.84 0.12 2.01
N GLU A 60 -4.94 -0.61 1.84
CA GLU A 60 -5.70 -1.21 2.95
C GLU A 60 -4.85 -2.20 3.73
N LYS A 61 -4.07 -3.03 3.04
CA LYS A 61 -3.12 -3.95 3.65
C LYS A 61 -2.03 -3.23 4.44
N ILE A 62 -1.44 -2.17 3.89
CA ILE A 62 -0.46 -1.32 4.61
C ILE A 62 -1.10 -0.73 5.86
N ARG A 63 -2.34 -0.25 5.77
CA ARG A 63 -3.09 0.32 6.90
C ARG A 63 -3.30 -0.70 8.01
N ALA A 64 -3.73 -1.92 7.67
CA ALA A 64 -3.93 -3.00 8.62
C ALA A 64 -2.60 -3.47 9.25
N ILE A 65 -1.54 -3.65 8.45
CA ILE A 65 -0.20 -3.99 8.98
C ILE A 65 0.27 -2.90 9.95
N TRP A 66 0.08 -1.63 9.59
CA TRP A 66 0.54 -0.50 10.40
C TRP A 66 -0.17 -0.43 11.76
N LYS A 67 -1.49 -0.71 11.78
CA LYS A 67 -2.27 -0.86 13.03
C LYS A 67 -1.61 -1.84 13.99
N TYR A 68 -1.22 -3.04 13.52
CA TYR A 68 -0.57 -4.03 14.38
C TYR A 68 0.89 -3.69 14.72
N LEU A 69 1.66 -3.11 13.80
CA LEU A 69 3.02 -2.64 14.11
C LEU A 69 3.02 -1.59 15.24
N ARG A 70 2.02 -0.70 15.26
CA ARG A 70 1.85 0.29 16.34
C ARG A 70 1.49 -0.32 17.70
N GLN A 71 0.94 -1.53 17.71
CA GLN A 71 0.64 -2.29 18.92
C GLN A 71 1.85 -3.09 19.44
N GLY A 72 3.02 -2.98 18.80
CA GLY A 72 4.24 -3.67 19.21
C GLY A 72 4.46 -5.05 18.58
N PHE A 73 3.59 -5.47 17.64
CA PHE A 73 3.80 -6.72 16.92
C PHE A 73 5.04 -6.64 16.02
N ARG A 74 5.77 -7.76 15.92
CA ARG A 74 6.82 -7.93 14.91
C ARG A 74 6.18 -8.00 13.51
N TYR A 75 6.93 -7.59 12.50
CA TYR A 75 6.45 -7.49 11.11
C TYR A 75 5.68 -8.69 10.58
N ARG A 76 6.20 -9.91 10.78
CA ARG A 76 5.52 -11.14 10.33
C ARG A 76 4.17 -11.34 11.01
N ALA A 77 4.12 -11.20 12.35
CA ALA A 77 2.89 -11.33 13.11
C ALA A 77 1.87 -10.23 12.77
N ALA A 78 2.34 -9.00 12.56
CA ALA A 78 1.51 -7.89 12.11
C ALA A 78 0.91 -8.14 10.72
N TYR A 79 1.69 -8.73 9.81
CA TYR A 79 1.24 -9.12 8.48
C TYR A 79 0.19 -10.23 8.51
N GLU A 80 0.45 -11.31 9.26
CA GLU A 80 -0.49 -12.44 9.38
C GLU A 80 -1.82 -11.98 9.95
N ARG A 81 -1.81 -11.18 11.02
CA ARG A 81 -3.03 -10.59 11.62
C ARG A 81 -3.76 -9.64 10.67
N ALA A 82 -3.02 -8.82 9.92
CA ALA A 82 -3.61 -7.94 8.92
C ALA A 82 -4.35 -8.73 7.83
N LEU A 83 -3.78 -9.85 7.37
CA LEU A 83 -4.45 -10.72 6.40
C LEU A 83 -5.70 -11.39 6.99
N GLU A 84 -5.67 -11.79 8.25
CA GLU A 84 -6.85 -12.34 8.94
C GLU A 84 -7.97 -11.29 9.06
N GLU A 85 -7.64 -10.06 9.48
CA GLU A 85 -8.60 -8.95 9.58
C GLU A 85 -9.24 -8.64 8.22
N LEU A 86 -8.47 -8.64 7.14
CA LEU A 86 -8.98 -8.34 5.80
C LEU A 86 -9.82 -9.47 5.18
N LYS A 87 -9.65 -10.71 5.65
CA LYS A 87 -10.47 -11.85 5.24
C LYS A 87 -11.84 -11.86 5.91
N GLN A 88 -11.97 -11.25 7.08
CA GLN A 88 -13.23 -11.21 7.79
C GLN A 88 -14.14 -10.17 7.13
N PRO A 89 -15.35 -10.56 6.67
CA PRO A 89 -16.34 -9.56 6.30
C PRO A 89 -16.59 -8.73 7.55
N ARG A 90 -16.40 -7.40 7.47
CA ARG A 90 -16.84 -6.50 8.52
C ARG A 90 -18.35 -6.68 8.63
N LEU A 91 -18.80 -7.50 9.56
CA LEU A 91 -20.18 -7.55 10.01
C LEU A 91 -20.43 -6.18 10.65
N LEU A 92 -20.98 -5.28 9.83
CA LEU A 92 -21.60 -4.02 10.28
C LEU A 92 -22.96 -4.35 10.88
#